data_AF-A0A1Z8ADY6-F1
#
_entry.id   AF-A0A1Z8ADY6-F1
#
_cell.length_a   1.000
_cell.length_b   1.000
_cell.length_c   1.000
_cell.angle_alpha   90.00
_cell.angle_beta   90.00
_cell.angle_gamma   90.00
#
_symmetry.space_group_name_H-M   'P 1'
#
loop_
_entity.id
_entity.type
_entity.pdbx_description
1 polymer ?
#
loop_
_entity_poly.entity_id
_entity_poly.type
_entity_poly.pdbx_seq_one_letter_code
_entity_poly.pdbx_strand_id
1 'polypeptide(L)'
;MLRITTNAGRGQPVSLENIQAVAKIANVHGRPLIIDGCRFAEDGQDDRVIVDIVRDCFACADGMTMSAKKDGIANIGGWRAMNDIELAEMARPKLIQTEGFPTY
;
A
#
# COMPACT_ATOMS: atom_id res chain seq x y z
N MET A 1 2.72 1.47 -9.58
CA MET A 1 2.08 1.89 -8.32
C MET A 1 0.58 1.94 -8.54
N LEU A 2 -0.19 1.28 -7.68
CA LEU A 2 -1.65 1.22 -7.71
C LEU A 2 -2.22 1.95 -6.48
N ARG A 3 -3.28 2.75 -6.63
CA ARG A 3 -3.85 3.54 -5.50
C ARG A 3 -5.18 2.94 -5.05
N ILE A 4 -5.32 2.72 -3.75
CA ILE A 4 -6.55 2.19 -3.14
C ILE A 4 -6.93 3.08 -1.94
N THR A 5 -8.07 3.76 -1.97
CA THR A 5 -8.96 4.05 -3.13
C THR A 5 -8.31 5.02 -4.15
N THR A 6 -8.96 5.21 -5.30
CA THR A 6 -8.43 6.12 -6.33
C THR A 6 -8.70 7.58 -5.97
N ASN A 7 -7.71 8.29 -5.39
CA ASN A 7 -7.89 9.71 -5.05
C ASN A 7 -8.30 10.59 -6.26
N ALA A 8 -7.67 10.38 -7.42
CA ALA A 8 -8.03 11.09 -8.67
C ALA A 8 -9.45 10.71 -9.17
N GLY A 9 -9.89 9.49 -8.89
CA GLY A 9 -11.25 9.02 -9.15
C GLY A 9 -12.24 9.45 -8.07
N ARG A 10 -11.89 10.38 -7.17
CA ARG A 10 -12.71 10.82 -6.03
C ARG A 10 -13.01 9.71 -5.02
N GLY A 11 -12.05 8.84 -4.77
CA GLY A 11 -12.15 7.77 -3.77
C GLY A 11 -12.92 6.55 -4.26
N GLN A 12 -13.03 6.34 -5.57
CA GLN A 12 -13.69 5.15 -6.10
C GLN A 12 -12.88 3.89 -5.74
N PRO A 13 -13.57 2.80 -5.35
CA PRO A 13 -12.96 1.53 -4.98
C PRO A 13 -12.26 0.87 -6.17
N VAL A 14 -11.35 -0.05 -5.87
CA VAL A 14 -10.64 -0.84 -6.89
C VAL A 14 -10.96 -2.30 -6.64
N SER A 15 -11.60 -2.96 -7.61
CA SER A 15 -11.98 -4.37 -7.46
C SER A 15 -10.75 -5.25 -7.27
N LEU A 16 -10.91 -6.31 -6.46
CA LEU A 16 -9.85 -7.31 -6.23
C LEU A 16 -9.38 -7.96 -7.55
N GLU A 17 -10.31 -8.22 -8.47
CA GLU A 17 -10.01 -8.72 -9.82
C GLU A 17 -9.04 -7.79 -10.56
N ASN A 18 -9.28 -6.47 -10.50
CA ASN A 18 -8.40 -5.49 -11.13
C ASN A 18 -7.02 -5.45 -10.44
N ILE A 19 -6.96 -5.56 -9.11
CA ILE A 19 -5.69 -5.62 -8.36
C ILE A 19 -4.88 -6.86 -8.81
N GLN A 20 -5.53 -8.03 -8.89
CA GLN A 20 -4.91 -9.28 -9.34
C GLN A 20 -4.43 -9.19 -10.80
N ALA A 21 -5.22 -8.59 -11.68
CA ALA A 21 -4.84 -8.40 -13.08
C ALA A 21 -3.60 -7.50 -13.22
N VAL A 22 -3.54 -6.40 -12.48
CA VAL A 22 -2.37 -5.51 -12.45
C VAL A 22 -1.15 -6.22 -11.86
N ALA A 23 -1.32 -6.98 -10.79
CA ALA A 23 -0.24 -7.77 -10.18
C ALA A 23 0.36 -8.77 -11.17
N LYS A 24 -0.50 -9.48 -11.92
CA LYS A 24 -0.06 -10.40 -12.97
C LYS A 24 0.75 -9.69 -14.06
N ILE A 25 0.30 -8.53 -14.53
CA ILE A 25 1.03 -7.73 -15.53
C ILE A 25 2.39 -7.29 -14.97
N ALA A 26 2.43 -6.79 -13.73
CA ALA A 26 3.66 -6.35 -13.09
C ALA A 26 4.68 -7.50 -12.97
N ASN A 27 4.21 -8.68 -12.55
CA ASN A 27 5.00 -9.90 -12.43
C ASN A 27 5.59 -10.35 -13.78
N VAL A 28 4.79 -10.37 -14.85
CA VAL A 28 5.25 -10.70 -16.21
C VAL A 28 6.40 -9.81 -16.66
N HIS A 29 6.42 -8.55 -16.22
CA HIS A 29 7.47 -7.59 -16.56
C HIS A 29 8.59 -7.49 -15.51
N GLY A 30 8.59 -8.32 -14.47
CA GLY A 30 9.56 -8.26 -13.37
C GLY A 30 9.57 -6.90 -12.66
N ARG A 31 8.40 -6.25 -12.55
CA ARG A 31 8.25 -4.95 -11.87
C ARG A 31 7.52 -5.14 -10.55
N PRO A 32 7.98 -4.52 -9.45
CA PRO A 32 7.27 -4.59 -8.18
C PRO A 32 5.95 -3.82 -8.24
N LEU A 33 4.90 -4.41 -7.69
CA LEU A 33 3.63 -3.74 -7.46
C LEU A 33 3.61 -3.11 -6.06
N ILE A 34 3.74 -1.79 -6.02
CA ILE A 34 3.57 -1.00 -4.80
C ILE A 34 2.15 -0.41 -4.73
N ILE A 35 1.47 -0.61 -3.61
CA ILE A 35 0.17 0.00 -3.32
C ILE A 35 0.35 1.32 -2.57
N ASP A 36 -0.25 2.39 -3.08
CA ASP A 36 -0.58 3.58 -2.28
C ASP A 36 -1.86 3.29 -1.51
N GLY A 37 -1.67 2.96 -0.23
CA GLY A 37 -2.73 2.49 0.66
C GLY A 37 -3.36 3.60 1.48
N CYS A 38 -3.27 4.87 1.11
CA CYS A 38 -3.79 5.96 1.96
C CYS A 38 -5.26 5.80 2.36
N ARG A 39 -6.10 5.14 1.56
CA ARG A 39 -7.54 4.97 1.81
C ARG A 39 -7.99 3.52 1.64
N PHE A 40 -7.15 2.59 2.06
CA PHE A 40 -7.33 1.17 1.81
C PHE A 40 -8.53 0.54 2.55
N ALA A 41 -8.96 1.14 3.66
CA ALA A 41 -10.04 0.63 4.51
C ALA A 41 -11.41 1.23 4.14
N GLU A 42 -11.46 2.24 3.26
CA GLU A 42 -12.69 2.74 2.64
C GLU A 42 -13.28 1.73 1.62
N ASP A 43 -12.52 0.72 1.19
CA ASP A 43 -12.93 -0.27 0.19
C ASP A 43 -13.67 -1.46 0.85
N GLY A 44 -14.99 -1.49 0.72
CA GLY A 44 -15.87 -2.50 1.30
C GLY A 44 -16.43 -3.48 0.27
N GLN A 45 -16.56 -4.75 0.66
CA GLN A 45 -17.23 -5.81 -0.10
C GLN A 45 -18.29 -6.41 0.80
N ASP A 46 -19.56 -6.26 0.44
CA ASP A 46 -20.75 -6.46 1.29
C ASP A 46 -20.61 -7.54 2.38
N ASP A 47 -20.47 -8.81 1.98
CA ASP A 47 -20.51 -9.97 2.89
C ASP A 47 -19.15 -10.35 3.50
N ARG A 48 -18.13 -9.48 3.39
CA ARG A 48 -16.75 -9.79 3.80
C ARG A 48 -16.28 -8.87 4.92
N VAL A 49 -15.52 -9.45 5.84
CA VAL A 49 -14.83 -8.68 6.88
C VAL A 49 -13.74 -7.83 6.23
N ILE A 50 -13.72 -6.53 6.54
CA ILE A 50 -12.76 -5.55 5.97
C ILE A 50 -11.32 -6.05 6.09
N VAL A 51 -10.94 -6.65 7.21
CA VAL A 51 -9.59 -7.21 7.42
C VAL A 51 -9.21 -8.23 6.36
N ASP A 52 -10.14 -9.10 5.95
CA ASP A 52 -9.87 -10.13 4.95
C ASP A 52 -9.82 -9.54 3.54
N ILE A 53 -10.65 -8.54 3.24
CA ILE A 53 -10.58 -7.78 1.99
C ILE A 53 -9.19 -7.12 1.86
N VAL A 54 -8.76 -6.43 2.91
CA VAL A 54 -7.46 -5.75 2.95
C VAL A 54 -6.33 -6.76 2.77
N ARG A 55 -6.38 -7.90 3.47
CA ARG A 55 -5.37 -8.96 3.32
C ARG A 55 -5.27 -9.45 1.89
N ASP A 56 -6.39 -9.71 1.22
CA ASP A 56 -6.40 -10.15 -0.17
C ASP A 56 -5.81 -9.09 -1.12
N CYS A 57 -6.16 -7.82 -0.91
CA CYS A 57 -5.61 -6.72 -1.69
C CYS A 57 -4.08 -6.62 -1.54
N PHE A 58 -3.55 -6.67 -0.31
CA PHE A 58 -2.12 -6.54 -0.06
C PHE A 58 -1.33 -7.83 -0.32
N ALA A 59 -1.97 -9.01 -0.34
CA ALA A 59 -1.34 -10.25 -0.78
C ALA A 59 -0.88 -10.20 -2.26
N CYS A 60 -1.46 -9.28 -3.05
CA CYS A 60 -1.08 -9.07 -4.44
C CYS A 60 0.12 -8.09 -4.60
N ALA A 61 0.59 -7.45 -3.53
CA ALA A 61 1.56 -6.37 -3.59
C ALA A 61 2.91 -6.73 -2.96
N ASP A 62 3.97 -6.12 -3.47
CA ASP A 62 5.35 -6.27 -2.98
C ASP A 62 5.69 -5.27 -1.86
N GLY A 63 4.81 -4.29 -1.65
CA GLY A 63 4.94 -3.29 -0.62
C GLY A 63 3.87 -2.21 -0.70
N MET A 64 3.96 -1.26 0.23
CA MET A 64 3.04 -0.13 0.31
C MET A 64 3.71 1.16 0.71
N THR A 65 3.09 2.27 0.31
CA THR A 65 3.28 3.58 0.94
C THR A 65 1.99 4.00 1.61
N MET A 66 2.06 4.55 2.82
CA MET A 66 0.89 4.90 3.60
C MET A 66 1.05 6.22 4.33
N SER A 67 0.00 7.05 4.27
CA SER A 67 -0.17 8.20 5.15
C SER A 67 -1.13 7.83 6.28
N ALA A 68 -0.64 7.84 7.52
CA ALA A 68 -1.46 7.59 8.70
C ALA A 68 -2.52 8.67 8.92
N LYS A 69 -2.41 9.80 8.22
CA LYS A 69 -3.36 10.93 8.28
C LYS A 69 -4.76 10.65 7.71
N LYS A 70 -4.92 9.50 7.09
CA LYS A 70 -6.15 9.06 6.44
C LYS A 70 -6.73 7.90 7.24
N ASP A 71 -6.74 6.69 6.69
CA ASP A 71 -7.28 5.51 7.37
C ASP A 71 -6.42 5.03 8.56
N GLY A 72 -5.26 5.65 8.79
CA GLY A 72 -4.48 5.44 10.01
C GLY A 72 -4.98 6.23 11.22
N ILE A 73 -5.99 7.10 11.06
CA ILE A 73 -6.63 7.88 12.13
C ILE A 73 -5.60 8.63 13.01
N ALA A 74 -4.56 9.18 12.39
CA ALA A 74 -3.52 9.95 13.06
C ALA A 74 -3.48 11.41 12.55
N ASN A 75 -2.98 12.34 13.35
CA ASN A 75 -2.80 13.73 12.89
C ASN A 75 -1.57 13.89 11.98
N ILE A 76 -0.59 13.00 12.13
CA ILE A 76 0.67 12.97 11.39
C ILE A 76 1.17 11.52 11.27
N GLY A 77 2.15 11.30 10.40
CA GLY A 77 2.85 10.03 10.27
C GLY A 77 2.48 9.26 9.00
N GLY A 78 3.29 8.25 8.74
CA GLY A 78 3.18 7.37 7.60
C GLY A 78 4.30 6.34 7.63
N TRP A 79 4.21 5.33 6.77
CA TRP A 79 5.23 4.30 6.68
C TRP A 79 5.37 3.77 5.26
N ARG A 80 6.46 3.03 5.06
CA ARG A 80 6.69 2.20 3.89
C ARG A 80 6.80 0.76 4.36
N ALA A 81 5.99 -0.14 3.82
CA ALA A 81 6.14 -1.57 4.05
C ALA A 81 6.69 -2.21 2.77
N MET A 82 7.59 -3.18 2.91
CA MET A 82 8.25 -3.85 1.80
C MET A 82 8.42 -5.32 2.16
N ASN A 83 8.16 -6.21 1.21
CA ASN A 83 8.42 -7.64 1.36
C ASN A 83 9.88 -7.98 1.03
N ASP A 84 10.51 -7.18 0.16
CA ASP A 84 11.90 -7.31 -0.23
C ASP A 84 12.82 -6.68 0.83
N ILE A 85 13.66 -7.52 1.44
CA ILE A 85 14.61 -7.10 2.48
C ILE A 85 15.71 -6.20 1.94
N GLU A 86 16.19 -6.41 0.71
CA GLU A 86 17.23 -5.59 0.09
C GLU A 86 16.68 -4.19 -0.20
N LEU A 87 15.43 -4.12 -0.69
CA LEU A 87 14.74 -2.84 -0.89
C LEU A 87 14.55 -2.09 0.44
N ALA A 88 14.18 -2.81 1.50
CA ALA A 88 14.06 -2.23 2.84
C ALA A 88 15.39 -1.66 3.34
N GLU A 89 16.49 -2.41 3.21
CA GLU A 89 17.83 -1.96 3.60
C GLU A 89 18.30 -0.75 2.80
N MET A 90 18.01 -0.69 1.49
CA MET A 90 18.28 0.49 0.67
C MET A 90 17.44 1.72 1.05
N ALA A 91 16.25 1.51 1.61
CA ALA A 91 15.36 2.59 2.02
C ALA A 91 15.75 3.20 3.37
N ARG A 92 16.26 2.41 4.31
CA ARG A 92 16.67 2.85 5.66
C ARG A 92 17.55 4.11 5.69
N PRO A 93 18.70 4.19 4.99
CA PRO A 93 19.55 5.36 5.06
C PRO A 93 18.86 6.62 4.50
N LYS A 94 17.99 6.45 3.50
CA LYS A 94 17.19 7.56 2.95
C LYS A 94 16.16 8.05 3.95
N LEU A 95 15.50 7.14 4.67
CA LEU A 95 14.56 7.50 5.72
C LEU A 95 15.25 8.23 6.87
N ILE A 96 16.46 7.81 7.27
CA ILE A 96 17.24 8.53 8.27
C ILE A 96 17.55 9.96 7.81
N GLN A 97 17.91 10.13 6.53
CA GLN A 97 18.23 11.43 5.97
C GLN A 97 17.02 12.37 5.89
N THR A 98 15.82 11.87 5.60
CA THR A 98 14.63 12.71 5.37
C THR A 98 13.68 12.80 6.56
N GLU A 99 13.54 11.73 7.34
CA GLU A 99 12.60 11.62 8.46
C GLU A 99 13.29 11.54 9.83
N GLY A 100 14.61 11.36 9.87
CA GLY A 100 15.37 11.14 11.10
C GLY A 100 15.41 9.67 11.54
N PHE A 101 16.00 9.41 12.71
CA PHE A 101 16.16 8.05 13.22
C PHE A 101 14.82 7.51 13.76
N PRO A 102 14.38 6.30 13.34
CA PRO A 102 13.17 5.69 13.88
C PRO A 102 13.30 5.21 15.33
N THR A 103 14.53 5.07 15.83
CA THR A 103 14.85 4.72 17.22
C THR A 103 16.03 5.57 17.69
N TYR A 104 15.92 6.16 18.88
CA TYR A 104 17.04 6.75 19.62
C TYR A 104 17.61 5.73 20.60
#